data_AF-A0A8T6Q121-F1
#
_entry.id   AF-A0A8T6Q121-F1
#
_cell.length_a   1.000
_cell.length_b   1.000
_cell.length_c   1.000
_cell.angle_alpha   90.00
_cell.angle_beta   90.00
_cell.angle_gamma   90.00
#
_symmetry.space_group_name_H-M   'P 1'
#
loop_
_entity.id
_entity.type
_entity.pdbx_description
1 polymer ?
#
loop_
_entity_poly.entity_id
_entity_poly.type
_entity_poly.pdbx_seq_one_letter_code
_entity_poly.pdbx_strand_id
1 'polypeptide(L)'
;MNTITLEVNGNFEQIQKIIDLIKAIENGDISYQGITTTSPVIKASVMLALYNIIEATTTKLLKKIHKEIIQSQTPYKKLSTNIKNLVILYYHYHKNKSNNIHESLNVIHDTINMIINKDNFNLSYDEMSEVYQLYSGNLDAREIRKIFTKYDIVISEGIGQNLKTIKDVRNILAHGEQAFEDYGRMIVLASLESHFANTKDFLTEVIKSVSKYLEQKNYREQPTQPPQQRRRRGRK
;
A
#
# COMPACT_ATOMS: atom_id res chain seq x y z
N MET A 1 6.62 -12.45 4.81
CA MET A 1 6.47 -11.16 5.53
C MET A 1 7.79 -10.67 6.10
N ASN A 2 8.61 -11.55 6.67
CA ASN A 2 9.92 -11.19 7.25
C ASN A 2 10.82 -10.35 6.32
N THR A 3 10.99 -10.73 5.05
CA THR A 3 11.85 -9.95 4.12
C THR A 3 11.37 -8.52 3.93
N ILE A 4 10.06 -8.30 3.74
CA ILE A 4 9.48 -6.94 3.59
C ILE A 4 9.67 -6.15 4.89
N THR A 5 9.46 -6.79 6.03
CA THR A 5 9.60 -6.14 7.35
C THR A 5 11.04 -5.72 7.61
N LEU A 6 12.02 -6.59 7.32
CA LEU A 6 13.45 -6.29 7.46
C LEU A 6 13.87 -5.14 6.56
N GLU A 7 13.43 -5.14 5.31
CA GLU A 7 13.75 -4.07 4.36
C GLU A 7 13.15 -2.72 4.79
N VAL A 8 11.88 -2.69 5.18
CA VAL A 8 11.21 -1.49 5.67
C VAL A 8 11.91 -0.94 6.92
N ASN A 9 12.27 -1.82 7.86
CA ASN A 9 13.02 -1.44 9.05
C ASN A 9 14.41 -0.89 8.70
N GLY A 10 15.12 -1.52 7.77
CA GLY A 10 16.43 -1.03 7.30
C GLY A 10 16.35 0.35 6.64
N ASN A 11 15.28 0.62 5.88
CA ASN A 11 15.05 1.95 5.29
C ASN A 11 14.72 3.00 6.36
N PHE A 12 13.91 2.66 7.36
CA PHE A 12 13.65 3.55 8.49
C PHE A 12 14.91 3.80 9.33
N GLU A 13 15.76 2.80 9.53
CA GLU A 13 17.04 2.97 10.24
C GLU A 13 17.96 3.96 9.49
N GLN A 14 18.01 3.88 8.15
CA GLN A 14 18.76 4.84 7.34
C GLN A 14 18.22 6.26 7.48
N ILE A 15 16.89 6.45 7.41
CA ILE A 15 16.28 7.77 7.61
C ILE A 15 16.53 8.28 9.04
N GLN A 16 16.45 7.43 10.06
CA GLN A 16 16.74 7.83 11.44
C GLN A 16 18.18 8.36 11.56
N LYS A 17 19.16 7.68 10.97
CA LYS A 17 20.56 8.15 10.96
C LYS A 17 20.71 9.53 10.30
N ILE A 18 19.91 9.82 9.25
CA ILE A 18 19.89 11.14 8.61
C ILE A 18 19.26 12.18 9.53
N ILE A 19 18.19 11.85 10.24
CA ILE A 19 17.55 12.74 11.24
C ILE A 19 18.53 13.04 12.39
N ASP A 20 19.24 12.02 12.88
CA ASP A 20 20.25 12.17 13.93
C ASP A 20 21.41 13.07 13.46
N LEU A 21 21.83 12.95 12.19
CA LEU A 21 22.80 13.85 11.58
C LEU A 21 22.29 15.30 11.53
N ILE A 22 21.04 15.53 11.11
CA ILE A 22 20.42 16.87 11.11
C ILE A 22 20.45 17.46 12.53
N LYS A 23 20.12 16.65 13.53
CA LYS A 23 20.11 17.05 14.94
C LYS A 23 21.49 17.47 15.43
N ALA A 24 22.53 16.68 15.13
CA ALA A 24 23.91 17.01 15.48
C ALA A 24 24.39 18.31 14.79
N ILE A 25 23.97 18.55 13.54
CA ILE A 25 24.24 19.80 12.83
C ILE A 25 23.57 20.99 13.53
N GLU A 26 22.28 20.87 13.90
CA GLU A 26 21.53 21.95 14.54
C GLU A 26 22.04 22.28 15.96
N ASN A 27 22.56 21.29 16.66
CA ASN A 27 23.18 21.47 17.98
C ASN A 27 24.59 22.08 17.91
N GLY A 28 25.21 22.15 16.74
CA GLY A 28 26.60 22.58 16.57
C GLY A 28 27.64 21.51 16.91
N ASP A 29 27.23 20.25 17.10
CA ASP A 29 28.13 19.12 17.37
C ASP A 29 28.99 18.78 16.13
N ILE A 30 28.53 19.17 14.94
CA ILE A 30 29.22 18.98 13.67
C ILE A 30 29.35 20.34 12.98
N SER A 31 30.58 20.76 12.71
CA SER A 31 30.86 21.96 11.92
C SER A 31 31.70 21.60 10.69
N TYR A 32 31.23 22.01 9.52
CA TYR A 32 31.97 21.98 8.26
C TYR A 32 31.65 23.29 7.53
N GLN A 33 32.62 23.84 6.78
CA GLN A 33 32.38 25.05 5.99
C GLN A 33 31.21 24.79 5.00
N GLY A 34 30.07 25.44 5.24
CA GLY A 34 28.85 25.28 4.43
C GLY A 34 27.79 24.31 4.98
N ILE A 35 27.95 23.72 6.16
CA ILE A 35 26.93 22.81 6.74
C ILE A 35 25.69 23.54 7.29
N THR A 36 25.78 24.83 7.62
CA THR A 36 24.60 25.65 7.95
C THR A 36 23.65 25.84 6.77
N THR A 37 24.10 25.68 5.52
CA THR A 37 23.26 25.80 4.32
C THR A 37 22.71 24.47 3.81
N THR A 38 23.18 23.31 4.30
CA THR A 38 22.79 21.97 3.79
C THR A 38 21.71 21.26 4.62
N SER A 39 21.47 21.66 5.87
CA SER A 39 20.36 21.10 6.69
C SER A 39 18.99 21.19 6.01
N PRO A 40 18.58 22.32 5.38
CA PRO A 40 17.30 22.42 4.69
C PRO A 40 17.09 21.37 3.60
N VAL A 41 18.07 21.22 2.70
CA VAL A 41 17.97 20.28 1.58
C VAL A 41 17.85 18.84 2.10
N ILE A 42 18.60 18.50 3.15
CA ILE A 42 18.55 17.17 3.78
C ILE A 42 17.18 16.93 4.43
N LYS A 43 16.60 17.91 5.15
CA LYS A 43 15.25 17.80 5.73
C LYS A 43 14.18 17.56 4.66
N ALA A 44 14.21 18.33 3.56
CA ALA A 44 13.30 18.11 2.44
C ALA A 44 13.50 16.73 1.80
N SER A 45 14.75 16.27 1.70
CA SER A 45 15.07 14.92 1.19
C SER A 45 14.52 13.81 2.09
N VAL A 46 14.52 13.99 3.41
CA VAL A 46 13.89 13.05 4.35
C VAL A 46 12.39 12.94 4.09
N MET A 47 11.68 14.04 3.84
CA MET A 47 10.25 14.00 3.51
C MET A 47 9.98 13.21 2.23
N LEU A 48 10.81 13.38 1.20
CA LEU A 48 10.72 12.60 -0.02
C LEU A 48 11.03 11.11 0.21
N ALA A 49 12.04 10.81 1.02
CA ALA A 49 12.40 9.44 1.38
C ALA A 49 11.27 8.74 2.15
N LEU A 50 10.59 9.43 3.08
CA LEU A 50 9.41 8.92 3.76
C LEU A 50 8.30 8.56 2.78
N TYR A 51 8.02 9.45 1.82
CA TYR A 51 7.03 9.17 0.77
C TYR A 51 7.41 7.95 -0.08
N ASN A 52 8.69 7.82 -0.46
CA ASN A 52 9.17 6.66 -1.21
C ASN A 52 8.96 5.35 -0.45
N ILE A 53 9.26 5.31 0.86
CA ILE A 53 9.01 4.12 1.69
C ILE A 53 7.51 3.79 1.71
N ILE A 54 6.62 4.78 1.80
CA ILE A 54 5.17 4.58 1.78
C ILE A 54 4.73 3.89 0.47
N GLU A 55 5.14 4.41 -0.67
CA GLU A 55 4.82 3.83 -1.99
C GLU A 55 5.43 2.44 -2.17
N ALA A 56 6.73 2.30 -1.90
CA ALA A 56 7.45 1.05 -2.08
C ALA A 56 6.86 -0.06 -1.20
N THR A 57 6.54 0.25 0.06
CA THR A 57 5.94 -0.72 1.00
C THR A 57 4.55 -1.14 0.54
N THR A 58 3.69 -0.17 0.19
CA THR A 58 2.33 -0.45 -0.29
C THR A 58 2.36 -1.35 -1.53
N THR A 59 3.19 -1.01 -2.52
CA THR A 59 3.38 -1.80 -3.75
C THR A 59 3.80 -3.24 -3.42
N LYS A 60 4.81 -3.41 -2.56
CA LYS A 60 5.34 -4.72 -2.20
C LYS A 60 4.32 -5.59 -1.47
N LEU A 61 3.51 -5.00 -0.60
CA LEU A 61 2.45 -5.72 0.09
C LEU A 61 1.36 -6.21 -0.89
N LEU A 62 0.97 -5.39 -1.87
CA LEU A 62 0.03 -5.80 -2.92
C LEU A 62 0.58 -6.95 -3.76
N LYS A 63 1.84 -6.84 -4.21
CA LYS A 63 2.55 -7.93 -4.90
C LYS A 63 2.58 -9.21 -4.08
N LYS A 64 2.85 -9.09 -2.77
CA LYS A 64 2.88 -10.23 -1.85
C LYS A 64 1.52 -10.89 -1.70
N ILE A 65 0.44 -10.11 -1.60
CA ILE A 65 -0.93 -10.65 -1.53
C ILE A 65 -1.24 -11.50 -2.76
N HIS A 66 -1.04 -10.95 -3.96
CA HIS A 66 -1.29 -11.69 -5.20
C HIS A 66 -0.43 -12.95 -5.28
N LYS A 67 0.87 -12.85 -4.97
CA LYS A 67 1.79 -14.00 -4.96
C LYS A 67 1.30 -15.13 -4.05
N GLU A 68 0.86 -14.84 -2.83
CA GLU A 68 0.34 -15.86 -1.91
C GLU A 68 -0.96 -16.50 -2.40
N ILE A 69 -1.88 -15.72 -2.99
CA ILE A 69 -3.12 -16.26 -3.55
C ILE A 69 -2.80 -17.24 -4.69
N ILE A 70 -1.91 -16.84 -5.62
CA ILE A 70 -1.46 -17.69 -6.73
C ILE A 70 -0.78 -18.97 -6.21
N GLN A 71 0.16 -18.84 -5.27
CA GLN A 71 0.87 -19.98 -4.68
C GLN A 71 -0.06 -20.94 -3.94
N SER A 72 -1.15 -20.43 -3.38
CA SER A 72 -2.15 -21.26 -2.71
C SER A 72 -3.05 -22.06 -3.65
N GLN A 73 -2.91 -21.85 -4.98
CA GLN A 73 -3.67 -22.53 -6.03
C GLN A 73 -5.18 -22.53 -5.73
N THR A 74 -5.68 -21.36 -5.28
CA THR A 74 -7.08 -21.23 -4.87
C THR A 74 -7.94 -21.00 -6.12
N PRO A 75 -8.96 -21.85 -6.39
CA PRO A 75 -9.85 -21.66 -7.53
C PRO A 75 -10.78 -20.47 -7.30
N TYR A 76 -11.21 -19.82 -8.38
CA TYR A 76 -12.03 -18.60 -8.34
C TYR A 76 -13.23 -18.72 -7.39
N LYS A 77 -13.97 -19.84 -7.44
CA LYS A 77 -15.15 -20.07 -6.60
C LYS A 77 -14.86 -19.99 -5.10
N LYS A 78 -13.65 -20.32 -4.65
CA LYS A 78 -13.25 -20.32 -3.23
C LYS A 78 -12.66 -18.99 -2.77
N LEU A 79 -12.52 -17.99 -3.63
CA LEU A 79 -11.99 -16.67 -3.27
C LEU A 79 -13.06 -15.81 -2.57
N SER A 80 -12.63 -14.91 -1.70
CA SER A 80 -13.53 -13.93 -1.08
C SER A 80 -14.22 -13.07 -2.15
N THR A 81 -15.38 -12.50 -1.79
CA THR A 81 -16.15 -11.65 -2.71
C THR A 81 -15.33 -10.48 -3.25
N ASN A 82 -14.51 -9.83 -2.42
CA ASN A 82 -13.72 -8.69 -2.87
C ASN A 82 -12.58 -9.09 -3.81
N ILE A 83 -11.93 -10.24 -3.60
CA ILE A 83 -10.95 -10.76 -4.56
C ILE A 83 -11.63 -11.15 -5.88
N LYS A 84 -12.80 -11.78 -5.84
CA LYS A 84 -13.60 -12.05 -7.05
C LYS A 84 -13.92 -10.76 -7.81
N ASN A 85 -14.34 -9.72 -7.09
CA ASN A 85 -14.62 -8.41 -7.67
C ASN A 85 -13.37 -7.80 -8.33
N LEU A 86 -12.19 -7.92 -7.72
CA LEU A 86 -10.93 -7.46 -8.34
C LEU A 86 -10.64 -8.16 -9.66
N VAL A 87 -10.84 -9.48 -9.74
CA VAL A 87 -10.66 -10.26 -10.97
C VAL A 87 -11.66 -9.81 -12.05
N ILE A 88 -12.94 -9.64 -11.69
CA ILE A 88 -13.97 -9.16 -12.62
C ILE A 88 -13.62 -7.76 -13.14
N LEU A 89 -13.20 -6.85 -12.26
CA LEU A 89 -12.80 -5.50 -12.64
C LEU A 89 -11.60 -5.53 -13.60
N TYR A 90 -10.59 -6.36 -13.31
CA TYR A 90 -9.46 -6.54 -14.22
C TYR A 90 -9.91 -6.93 -15.63
N TYR A 91 -10.71 -7.99 -15.78
CA TYR A 91 -11.18 -8.43 -17.10
C TYR A 91 -12.11 -7.40 -17.77
N HIS A 92 -12.91 -6.68 -17.00
CA HIS A 92 -13.73 -5.58 -17.52
C HIS A 92 -12.88 -4.47 -18.14
N TYR A 93 -11.86 -3.99 -17.42
CA TYR A 93 -10.93 -2.98 -17.94
C TYR A 93 -10.07 -3.51 -19.09
N HIS A 94 -9.64 -4.78 -19.02
CA HIS A 94 -8.88 -5.42 -20.09
C HIS A 94 -9.67 -5.44 -21.40
N LYS A 95 -10.96 -5.78 -21.33
CA LYS A 95 -11.87 -5.76 -22.48
C LYS A 95 -11.98 -4.35 -23.08
N ASN A 96 -12.07 -3.31 -22.24
CA ASN A 96 -12.20 -1.93 -22.70
C ASN A 96 -10.92 -1.39 -23.35
N LYS A 97 -9.77 -2.06 -23.17
CA LYS A 97 -8.52 -1.74 -23.86
C LYS A 97 -8.38 -2.42 -25.23
N SER A 98 -9.24 -3.39 -25.57
CA SER A 98 -9.19 -4.10 -26.85
C SER A 98 -9.55 -3.18 -28.02
N ASN A 99 -8.77 -3.23 -29.10
CA ASN A 99 -8.93 -2.34 -30.26
C ASN A 99 -10.07 -2.79 -31.19
N ASN A 100 -10.51 -4.04 -31.08
CA ASN A 100 -11.57 -4.60 -31.92
C ASN A 100 -12.39 -5.68 -31.18
N ILE A 101 -13.52 -6.05 -31.79
CA ILE A 101 -14.46 -7.02 -31.23
C ILE A 101 -13.83 -8.41 -31.06
N HIS A 102 -12.93 -8.84 -31.95
CA HIS A 102 -12.30 -10.17 -31.88
C HIS A 102 -11.35 -10.30 -30.68
N GLU A 103 -10.54 -9.27 -30.39
CA GLU A 103 -9.73 -9.23 -29.17
C GLU A 103 -10.60 -9.24 -27.91
N SER A 104 -11.72 -8.54 -27.93
CA SER A 104 -12.67 -8.53 -26.81
C SER A 104 -13.31 -9.90 -26.55
N LEU A 105 -13.48 -10.74 -27.58
CA LEU A 105 -14.01 -12.10 -27.45
C LEU A 105 -13.04 -13.01 -26.68
N ASN A 106 -11.74 -12.89 -26.89
CA ASN A 106 -10.74 -13.66 -26.15
C ASN A 106 -10.80 -13.35 -24.65
N VAL A 107 -10.88 -12.06 -24.29
CA VAL A 107 -11.00 -11.61 -22.89
C VAL A 107 -12.28 -12.15 -22.24
N ILE A 108 -13.38 -12.20 -23.00
CA ILE A 108 -14.65 -12.77 -22.53
C ILE A 108 -14.50 -14.27 -22.29
N HIS A 109 -13.86 -15.02 -23.22
CA HIS A 109 -13.60 -16.44 -23.03
C HIS A 109 -12.71 -16.71 -21.81
N ASP A 110 -11.67 -15.91 -21.59
CA ASP A 110 -10.80 -16.01 -20.41
C ASP A 110 -11.56 -15.75 -19.11
N THR A 111 -12.43 -14.73 -19.12
CA THR A 111 -13.32 -14.43 -17.99
C THR A 111 -14.21 -15.63 -17.65
N ILE A 112 -14.81 -16.25 -18.67
CA ILE A 112 -15.68 -17.42 -18.51
C ILE A 112 -14.88 -18.62 -17.98
N ASN A 113 -13.70 -18.89 -18.54
CA ASN A 113 -12.82 -20.00 -18.11
C ASN A 113 -12.41 -19.85 -16.63
N MET A 114 -12.05 -18.63 -16.22
CA MET A 114 -11.74 -18.29 -14.82
C MET A 114 -12.95 -18.54 -13.90
N ILE A 115 -14.15 -18.09 -14.28
CA ILE A 115 -15.37 -18.24 -13.45
C ILE A 115 -15.82 -19.69 -13.32
N ILE A 116 -15.75 -20.47 -14.40
CA ILE A 116 -16.20 -21.87 -14.43
C ILE A 116 -15.21 -22.80 -13.69
N ASN A 117 -14.10 -22.27 -13.16
CA ASN A 117 -13.04 -22.98 -12.43
C ASN A 117 -12.28 -23.98 -13.29
N LYS A 118 -12.01 -23.65 -14.56
CA LYS A 118 -10.96 -24.37 -15.29
C LYS A 118 -9.58 -24.04 -14.74
N ASP A 119 -9.44 -22.82 -14.20
CA ASP A 119 -8.16 -22.28 -13.75
C ASP A 119 -8.17 -21.84 -12.27
N ASN A 120 -7.00 -21.91 -11.65
CA ASN A 120 -6.75 -21.29 -10.35
C ASN A 120 -6.51 -19.78 -10.52
N PHE A 121 -6.63 -19.03 -9.42
CA PHE A 121 -6.24 -17.61 -9.44
C PHE A 121 -4.78 -17.48 -9.91
N ASN A 122 -4.60 -16.82 -11.06
CA ASN A 122 -3.30 -16.62 -11.70
C ASN A 122 -3.17 -15.19 -12.26
N LEU A 123 -3.46 -14.19 -11.42
CA LEU A 123 -3.33 -12.78 -11.76
C LEU A 123 -2.29 -12.15 -10.83
N SER A 124 -1.10 -11.86 -11.33
CA SER A 124 -0.10 -11.12 -10.57
C SER A 124 -0.52 -9.66 -10.39
N TYR A 125 0.01 -8.99 -9.37
CA TYR A 125 -0.28 -7.56 -9.17
C TYR A 125 0.29 -6.71 -10.32
N ASP A 126 1.43 -7.11 -10.89
CA ASP A 126 2.07 -6.36 -11.98
C ASP A 126 1.17 -6.37 -13.23
N GLU A 127 0.73 -7.56 -13.68
CA GLU A 127 -0.25 -7.71 -14.78
C GLU A 127 -1.55 -6.95 -14.49
N MET A 128 -2.07 -7.06 -13.27
CA MET A 128 -3.27 -6.34 -12.88
C MET A 128 -3.08 -4.83 -12.98
N SER A 129 -1.95 -4.31 -12.50
CA SER A 129 -1.68 -2.87 -12.45
C SER A 129 -1.47 -2.25 -13.82
N GLU A 130 -1.07 -3.00 -14.84
CA GLU A 130 -1.00 -2.50 -16.21
C GLU A 130 -2.39 -2.20 -16.80
N VAL A 131 -3.42 -2.89 -16.31
CA VAL A 131 -4.78 -2.83 -16.84
C VAL A 131 -5.72 -2.04 -15.93
N TYR A 132 -5.66 -2.32 -14.63
CA TYR A 132 -6.47 -1.73 -13.58
C TYR A 132 -5.57 -1.31 -12.41
N GLN A 133 -5.04 -0.09 -12.51
CA GLN A 133 -4.23 0.52 -11.45
C GLN A 133 -5.07 0.78 -10.20
N LEU A 134 -4.60 0.29 -9.05
CA LEU A 134 -5.24 0.59 -7.77
C LEU A 134 -4.92 1.99 -7.24
N TYR A 135 -3.80 2.57 -7.69
CA TYR A 135 -3.36 3.93 -7.45
C TYR A 135 -2.33 4.35 -8.51
N SER A 136 -2.16 5.65 -8.71
CA SER A 136 -1.24 6.27 -9.67
C SER A 136 -0.21 7.18 -8.98
N GLY A 137 0.20 6.77 -7.78
CA GLY A 137 0.89 7.59 -6.80
C GLY A 137 -0.07 8.33 -5.87
N ASN A 138 0.36 9.47 -5.33
CA ASN A 138 -0.40 10.29 -4.38
C ASN A 138 -0.92 9.52 -3.16
N LEU A 139 -0.11 8.62 -2.62
CA LEU A 139 -0.52 7.80 -1.48
C LEU A 139 -0.47 8.60 -0.18
N ASP A 140 -1.63 8.71 0.46
CA ASP A 140 -1.78 9.04 1.87
C ASP A 140 -2.46 7.90 2.62
N ALA A 141 -2.62 8.03 3.94
CA ALA A 141 -3.26 6.99 4.76
C ALA A 141 -4.67 6.64 4.27
N ARG A 142 -5.44 7.62 3.79
CA ARG A 142 -6.82 7.42 3.32
C ARG A 142 -6.83 6.59 2.04
N GLU A 143 -5.98 6.93 1.07
CA GLU A 143 -5.90 6.15 -0.17
C GLU A 143 -5.40 4.73 0.09
N ILE A 144 -4.41 4.56 0.98
CA ILE A 144 -3.91 3.23 1.37
C ILE A 144 -5.03 2.38 2.00
N ARG A 145 -5.83 2.95 2.90
CA ARG A 145 -7.00 2.25 3.48
C ARG A 145 -7.99 1.82 2.41
N LYS A 146 -8.33 2.70 1.48
CA LYS A 146 -9.25 2.39 0.37
C LYS A 146 -8.74 1.23 -0.48
N ILE A 147 -7.44 1.23 -0.80
CA ILE A 147 -6.79 0.16 -1.56
C ILE A 147 -6.94 -1.16 -0.81
N PHE A 148 -6.52 -1.23 0.45
CA PHE A 148 -6.53 -2.47 1.23
C PHE A 148 -7.94 -2.97 1.57
N THR A 149 -8.93 -2.08 1.64
CA THR A 149 -10.35 -2.47 1.77
C THR A 149 -10.82 -3.31 0.57
N LYS A 150 -10.27 -3.09 -0.64
CA LYS A 150 -10.55 -3.94 -1.82
C LYS A 150 -10.03 -5.37 -1.68
N TYR A 151 -9.22 -5.66 -0.65
CA TYR A 151 -8.71 -6.98 -0.30
C TYR A 151 -9.29 -7.49 1.02
N ASP A 152 -10.39 -6.94 1.54
CA ASP A 152 -10.94 -7.27 2.86
C ASP A 152 -10.00 -6.94 4.04
N ILE A 153 -9.02 -6.04 3.84
CA ILE A 153 -8.05 -5.64 4.87
C ILE A 153 -8.46 -4.28 5.42
N VAL A 154 -8.81 -4.26 6.70
CA VAL A 154 -9.14 -3.04 7.44
C VAL A 154 -7.92 -2.59 8.24
N ILE A 155 -7.54 -1.32 8.07
CA ILE A 155 -6.44 -0.67 8.79
C ILE A 155 -7.07 0.36 9.73
N SER A 156 -6.55 0.51 10.96
CA SER A 156 -7.11 1.40 12.00
C SER A 156 -7.02 2.89 11.65
N GLU A 157 -8.12 3.65 11.71
CA GLU A 157 -8.22 5.09 11.36
C GLU A 157 -7.38 6.03 12.26
N GLY A 158 -6.97 5.57 13.45
CA GLY A 158 -6.29 6.40 14.46
C GLY A 158 -4.82 6.75 14.17
N ILE A 159 -4.28 6.38 13.01
CA ILE A 159 -2.86 6.53 12.65
C ILE A 159 -2.68 7.02 11.21
N GLY A 160 -1.51 7.55 10.89
CA GLY A 160 -1.15 7.96 9.53
C GLY A 160 -1.60 9.37 9.12
N GLN A 161 -1.97 10.23 10.08
CA GLN A 161 -2.44 11.60 9.83
C GLN A 161 -1.40 12.44 9.08
N ASN A 162 -0.11 12.20 9.34
CA ASN A 162 0.99 12.94 8.74
C ASN A 162 1.26 12.56 7.28
N LEU A 163 0.73 11.43 6.80
CA LEU A 163 0.98 10.97 5.42
C LEU A 163 0.39 11.91 4.37
N LYS A 164 -0.70 12.61 4.70
CA LYS A 164 -1.26 13.62 3.81
C LYS A 164 -0.23 14.73 3.55
N THR A 165 0.38 15.26 4.62
CA THR A 165 1.43 16.27 4.50
C THR A 165 2.63 15.73 3.71
N ILE A 166 3.10 14.51 4.00
CA ILE A 166 4.23 13.91 3.29
C ILE A 166 3.96 13.79 1.77
N LYS A 167 2.76 13.37 1.40
CA LYS A 167 2.31 13.32 0.00
C LYS A 167 2.27 14.71 -0.64
N ASP A 168 1.65 15.67 0.04
CA ASP A 168 1.49 17.04 -0.47
C ASP A 168 2.89 17.67 -0.70
N VAL A 169 3.84 17.41 0.20
CA VAL A 169 5.25 17.84 0.08
C VAL A 169 5.95 17.19 -1.11
N ARG A 170 5.80 15.87 -1.27
CA ARG A 170 6.38 15.18 -2.44
C ARG A 170 5.89 15.80 -3.74
N ASN A 171 4.62 16.17 -3.83
CA ASN A 171 4.08 16.79 -5.04
C ASN A 171 4.71 18.15 -5.30
N ILE A 172 4.75 19.03 -4.30
CA ILE A 172 5.37 20.36 -4.41
C ILE A 172 6.83 20.24 -4.88
N LEU A 173 7.60 19.34 -4.26
CA LEU A 173 9.02 19.15 -4.59
C LEU A 173 9.23 18.49 -5.95
N ALA A 174 8.45 17.47 -6.30
CA ALA A 174 8.62 16.72 -7.55
C ALA A 174 8.14 17.50 -8.79
N HIS A 175 7.16 18.39 -8.63
CA HIS A 175 6.69 19.28 -9.70
C HIS A 175 7.56 20.54 -9.85
N GLY A 176 8.54 20.74 -8.96
CA GLY A 176 9.40 21.92 -8.97
C GLY A 176 8.67 23.22 -8.59
N GLU A 177 7.51 23.11 -7.92
CA GLU A 177 6.76 24.28 -7.44
C GLU A 177 7.53 25.03 -6.35
N GLN A 178 8.36 24.31 -5.57
CA GLN A 178 9.25 24.88 -4.57
C GLN A 178 10.59 24.15 -4.56
N ALA A 179 11.69 24.89 -4.41
CA ALA A 179 13.01 24.29 -4.26
C ALA A 179 13.15 23.56 -2.91
N PHE A 180 14.00 22.53 -2.88
CA PHE A 180 14.27 21.75 -1.66
C PHE A 180 14.80 22.62 -0.52
N GLU A 181 15.65 23.59 -0.83
CA GLU A 181 16.23 24.49 0.17
C GLU A 181 15.15 25.36 0.81
N ASP A 182 14.26 25.95 0.00
CA ASP A 182 13.18 26.82 0.49
C ASP A 182 12.20 26.05 1.37
N TYR A 183 11.76 24.87 0.93
CA TYR A 183 10.86 24.04 1.71
C TYR A 183 11.55 23.55 3.00
N GLY A 184 12.80 23.10 2.88
CA GLY A 184 13.59 22.62 4.00
C GLY A 184 13.80 23.62 5.13
N ARG A 185 13.91 24.92 4.81
CA ARG A 185 14.05 26.00 5.80
C ARG A 185 12.79 26.15 6.67
N MET A 186 11.63 25.76 6.15
CA MET A 186 10.36 25.81 6.87
C MET A 186 10.14 24.60 7.80
N ILE A 187 10.91 23.52 7.63
CA ILE A 187 10.77 22.30 8.43
C ILE A 187 11.52 22.45 9.75
N VAL A 188 10.78 22.37 10.86
CA VAL A 188 11.34 22.22 12.21
C VAL A 188 11.63 20.74 12.48
N LEU A 189 12.76 20.45 13.14
CA LEU A 189 13.21 19.09 13.44
C LEU A 189 12.14 18.23 14.14
N ALA A 190 11.43 18.79 15.12
CA ALA A 190 10.35 18.10 15.81
C ALA A 190 9.20 17.65 14.88
N SER A 191 8.90 18.44 13.84
CA SER A 191 7.91 18.05 12.81
C SER A 191 8.44 16.88 11.99
N LEU A 192 9.72 16.89 11.64
CA LEU A 192 10.37 15.82 10.88
C LEU A 192 10.36 14.49 11.65
N GLU A 193 10.72 14.52 12.93
CA GLU A 193 10.65 13.37 13.84
C GLU A 193 9.20 12.85 13.96
N SER A 194 8.21 13.75 14.04
CA SER A 194 6.78 13.39 14.05
C SER A 194 6.32 12.73 12.75
N HIS A 195 6.74 13.25 11.59
CA HIS A 195 6.45 12.66 10.29
C HIS A 195 7.07 11.27 10.18
N PHE A 196 8.32 11.10 10.62
CA PHE A 196 9.01 9.82 10.67
C PHE A 196 8.27 8.80 11.53
N ALA A 197 8.00 9.13 12.80
CA ALA A 197 7.35 8.22 13.74
C ALA A 197 5.96 7.80 13.27
N ASN A 198 5.12 8.76 12.85
CA ASN A 198 3.76 8.46 12.38
C ASN A 198 3.77 7.59 11.11
N THR A 199 4.74 7.80 10.21
CA THR A 199 4.90 6.96 9.01
C THR A 199 5.31 5.54 9.37
N LYS A 200 6.26 5.40 10.30
CA LYS A 200 6.71 4.09 10.80
C LYS A 200 5.59 3.32 11.47
N ASP A 201 4.83 3.96 12.36
CA ASP A 201 3.70 3.34 13.05
C ASP A 201 2.61 2.91 12.05
N PHE A 202 2.27 3.79 11.10
CA PHE A 202 1.29 3.49 10.07
C PHE A 202 1.70 2.28 9.22
N LEU A 203 2.91 2.26 8.66
CA LEU A 203 3.37 1.15 7.82
C LEU A 203 3.53 -0.15 8.62
N THR A 204 3.92 -0.07 9.90
CA THR A 204 3.96 -1.24 10.79
C THR A 204 2.58 -1.85 10.95
N GLU A 205 1.54 -1.04 11.17
CA GLU A 205 0.17 -1.53 11.25
C GLU A 205 -0.29 -2.12 9.91
N VAL A 206 -0.01 -1.47 8.77
CA VAL A 206 -0.36 -2.02 7.45
C VAL A 206 0.28 -3.40 7.24
N ILE A 207 1.58 -3.53 7.52
CA ILE A 207 2.32 -4.80 7.42
C ILE A 207 1.70 -5.87 8.33
N LYS A 208 1.30 -5.49 9.55
CA LYS A 208 0.65 -6.39 10.50
C LYS A 208 -0.73 -6.82 10.02
N SER A 209 -1.56 -5.91 9.51
CA SER A 209 -2.89 -6.22 8.97
C SER A 209 -2.78 -7.17 7.77
N VAL A 210 -1.83 -6.93 6.87
CA VAL A 210 -1.56 -7.80 5.72
C VAL A 210 -1.03 -9.16 6.17
N SER A 211 -0.09 -9.21 7.12
CA SER A 211 0.43 -10.48 7.68
C SER A 211 -0.73 -11.35 8.21
N LYS A 212 -1.58 -10.76 9.06
CA LYS A 212 -2.75 -11.43 9.63
C LYS A 212 -3.70 -11.94 8.55
N TYR A 213 -3.99 -11.12 7.53
CA TYR A 213 -4.85 -11.51 6.41
C TYR A 213 -4.33 -12.74 5.66
N LEU A 214 -3.01 -12.78 5.40
CA LEU A 214 -2.37 -13.87 4.68
C LEU A 214 -2.29 -15.15 5.53
N GLU A 215 -1.92 -15.04 6.80
CA GLU A 215 -1.85 -16.15 7.75
C GLU A 215 -3.21 -16.84 7.93
N GLN A 216 -4.27 -16.04 8.02
CA GLN A 216 -5.64 -16.53 8.18
C GLN A 216 -6.29 -16.96 6.85
N LYS A 217 -5.60 -16.74 5.71
CA LYS A 217 -6.11 -16.98 4.36
C LYS A 217 -7.48 -16.32 4.12
N ASN A 218 -7.65 -15.10 4.62
CA ASN A 218 -8.91 -14.35 4.51
C ASN A 218 -9.27 -13.96 3.07
N TYR A 219 -8.36 -14.17 2.11
CA TYR A 219 -8.64 -14.14 0.67
C TYR A 219 -9.54 -15.28 0.20
N ARG A 220 -9.89 -16.24 1.05
CA ARG A 220 -10.83 -17.35 0.77
C ARG A 220 -12.22 -17.05 1.34
N GLU A 221 -13.25 -17.62 0.71
CA GLU A 221 -14.58 -17.62 1.31
C GLU A 221 -14.54 -18.33 2.67
N GLN A 222 -15.07 -17.66 3.68
CA GLN A 222 -15.25 -18.28 4.99
C GLN A 222 -16.43 -19.25 4.92
N PRO A 223 -16.35 -20.44 5.55
CA PRO A 223 -17.49 -21.34 5.64
C PRO A 223 -18.67 -20.61 6.28
N THR A 224 -19.77 -20.50 5.55
CA THR A 224 -21.02 -19.99 6.11
C THR A 224 -21.42 -20.91 7.26
N GLN A 225 -21.45 -20.40 8.49
CA GLN A 225 -22.07 -21.16 9.58
C GLN A 225 -23.51 -21.45 9.18
N PRO A 226 -23.99 -22.70 9.26
CA PRO A 226 -25.36 -23.02 8.90
C PRO A 226 -26.31 -22.17 9.74
N PRO A 227 -27.39 -21.63 9.15
CA PRO A 227 -28.33 -20.79 9.87
C PRO A 227 -28.83 -21.54 11.11
N GLN A 228 -28.59 -20.96 12.28
CA GLN A 228 -29.10 -21.49 13.54
C GLN A 228 -30.61 -21.66 13.39
N GLN A 229 -31.08 -22.91 13.46
CA GLN A 229 -32.51 -23.23 13.40
C GLN A 229 -33.24 -22.36 14.41
N ARG A 230 -34.05 -21.41 13.92
CA ARG A 230 -34.99 -20.66 14.74
C ARG A 230 -35.84 -21.69 15.49
N ARG A 231 -35.56 -21.90 16.78
CA ARG A 231 -36.40 -22.68 17.69
C ARG A 231 -37.81 -22.12 17.56
N ARG A 232 -38.70 -22.89 16.92
CA ARG A 232 -40.14 -22.65 16.94
C ARG A 232 -40.53 -22.62 18.42
N ARG A 233 -40.78 -21.43 18.98
CA ARG A 233 -41.44 -21.29 20.27
C ARG A 233 -42.83 -21.89 20.09
N GLY A 234 -43.02 -23.09 20.63
CA GLY A 234 -44.34 -23.69 20.74
C GLY A 234 -45.24 -22.74 21.52
N ARG A 235 -46.37 -22.38 20.92
CA ARG A 235 -47.51 -21.84 21.67
C ARG A 235 -48.03 -22.98 22.55
N LYS A 236 -47.96 -22.79 23.86
CA LYS A 236 -48.93 -23.35 24.81
C LYS A 236 -49.67 -22.18 25.42
#